data_AF-A0A535KWE4-F1
#
_entry.id   AF-A0A535KWE4-F1
#
_cell.length_a   1.000
_cell.length_b   1.000
_cell.length_c   1.000
_cell.angle_alpha   90.00
_cell.angle_beta   90.00
_cell.angle_gamma   90.00
#
_symmetry.space_group_name_H-M   'P 1'
#
loop_
_entity.id
_entity.type
_entity.pdbx_description
1 polymer ?
#
loop_
_entity_poly.entity_id
_entity_poly.type
_entity_poly.pdbx_seq_one_letter_code
_entity_poly.pdbx_strand_id
1 'polypeptide(L)'
;MPAATKKAKRKHANGHAPRVHELTKKGYEKELGRLQVELVQLEEWIRYRGLRVVVIFEGRDTAGKGGVIKRMTALLNPRYVKVVALAAPTEKERTQWYFQRYVEHLPSAGEMV
;
A
#
# COMPACT_ATOMS: atom_id res chain seq x y z
N MET A 1 33.72 -57.12 24.39
CA MET A 1 33.05 -56.33 23.34
C MET A 1 33.10 -54.86 23.73
N PRO A 2 33.63 -53.94 22.90
CA PRO A 2 33.84 -52.55 23.30
C PRO A 2 32.57 -51.72 23.04
N ALA A 3 32.07 -51.03 24.07
CA ALA A 3 30.98 -50.06 23.92
C ALA A 3 31.57 -48.69 23.59
N ALA A 4 31.04 -48.11 22.50
CA ALA A 4 31.57 -46.96 21.81
C ALA A 4 31.36 -45.61 22.52
N THR A 5 32.30 -44.72 22.24
CA THR A 5 32.49 -43.34 22.69
C THR A 5 31.29 -42.43 22.42
N LYS A 6 30.91 -41.62 23.43
CA LYS A 6 29.95 -40.51 23.33
C LYS A 6 30.39 -39.49 22.27
N LYS A 7 29.51 -39.15 21.31
CA LYS A 7 29.62 -37.93 20.49
C LYS A 7 28.46 -36.99 20.80
N ALA A 8 28.77 -35.85 21.42
CA ALA A 8 27.84 -34.76 21.65
C ALA A 8 27.45 -34.12 20.30
N LYS A 9 26.16 -34.12 19.96
CA LYS A 9 25.62 -33.38 18.81
C LYS A 9 25.62 -31.88 19.14
N ARG A 10 26.48 -31.11 18.46
CA ARG A 10 26.48 -29.65 18.46
C ARG A 10 25.11 -29.13 17.98
N LYS A 11 24.43 -28.34 18.81
CA LYS A 11 23.23 -27.58 18.42
C LYS A 11 23.67 -26.41 17.53
N HIS A 12 23.31 -26.47 16.24
CA HIS A 12 23.39 -25.30 15.38
C HIS A 12 22.32 -24.30 15.83
N ALA A 13 22.76 -23.12 16.27
CA ALA A 13 21.90 -21.99 16.59
C ALA A 13 21.26 -21.50 15.28
N ASN A 14 19.97 -21.77 15.10
CA ASN A 14 19.23 -21.29 13.94
C ASN A 14 18.78 -19.84 14.19
N GLY A 15 19.19 -18.95 13.30
CA GLY A 15 18.86 -17.53 13.31
C GLY A 15 17.34 -17.32 13.34
N HIS A 16 16.89 -16.44 14.22
CA HIS A 16 15.49 -16.03 14.28
C HIS A 16 15.20 -15.07 13.13
N ALA A 17 14.73 -15.62 12.01
CA ALA A 17 13.87 -14.83 11.12
C ALA A 17 12.60 -14.45 11.90
N PRO A 18 12.10 -13.21 11.82
CA PRO A 18 10.87 -12.84 12.52
C PRO A 18 9.74 -13.75 12.04
N ARG A 19 9.01 -14.35 12.99
CA ARG A 19 7.84 -15.18 12.68
C ARG A 19 6.82 -14.30 11.97
N VAL A 20 6.59 -14.55 10.70
CA VAL A 20 5.47 -13.93 9.97
C VAL A 20 4.21 -14.44 10.66
N HIS A 21 3.57 -13.61 11.47
CA HIS A 21 2.23 -13.90 11.97
C HIS A 21 1.30 -13.83 10.77
N GLU A 22 0.94 -15.00 10.24
CA GLU A 22 0.02 -15.13 9.13
C GLU A 22 -1.36 -14.60 9.59
N LEU A 23 -1.86 -13.56 8.92
CA LEU A 23 -3.14 -12.95 9.26
C LEU A 23 -4.26 -13.95 8.97
N THR A 24 -5.03 -14.31 10.00
CA THR A 24 -6.29 -15.05 9.76
C THR A 24 -7.23 -14.19 8.92
N LYS A 25 -7.97 -14.81 8.00
CA LYS A 25 -8.93 -14.09 7.14
C LYS A 25 -9.91 -13.23 7.95
N LYS A 26 -10.45 -13.78 9.05
CA LYS A 26 -11.36 -13.08 9.95
C LYS A 26 -10.70 -11.88 10.64
N GLY A 27 -9.45 -12.02 11.07
CA GLY A 27 -8.69 -10.92 11.67
C GLY A 27 -8.40 -9.81 10.67
N TYR A 28 -8.00 -10.17 9.45
CA TYR A 28 -7.78 -9.24 8.35
C TYR A 28 -9.06 -8.46 8.00
N GLU A 29 -10.20 -9.13 7.80
CA GLU A 29 -11.46 -8.47 7.44
C GLU A 29 -11.96 -7.52 8.53
N LYS A 30 -11.79 -7.90 9.81
CA LYS A 30 -12.13 -7.05 10.95
C LYS A 30 -11.29 -5.76 10.96
N GLU A 31 -9.97 -5.89 10.86
CA GLU A 31 -9.08 -4.72 10.88
C GLU A 31 -9.22 -3.86 9.62
N LEU A 32 -9.44 -4.47 8.46
CA LEU A 32 -9.72 -3.75 7.23
C LEU A 32 -10.96 -2.86 7.38
N GLY A 33 -12.07 -3.40 7.90
CA GLY A 33 -13.29 -2.63 8.12
C GLY A 33 -13.07 -1.46 9.08
N ARG A 34 -12.34 -1.69 10.19
CA ARG A 34 -11.99 -0.63 11.14
C ARG A 34 -11.18 0.47 10.46
N LEU A 35 -10.13 0.12 9.72
CA LEU A 35 -9.27 1.09 9.03
C LEU A 35 -10.00 1.84 7.91
N GLN A 36 -10.95 1.19 7.22
CA GLN A 36 -11.76 1.87 6.21
C GLN A 36 -12.67 2.94 6.82
N VAL A 37 -13.20 2.73 8.03
CA VAL A 37 -13.94 3.78 8.76
C VAL A 37 -13.03 4.96 9.10
N GLU A 38 -11.81 4.70 9.56
CA GLU A 38 -10.83 5.76 9.83
C GLU A 38 -10.45 6.52 8.55
N LEU A 39 -10.35 5.85 7.40
CA LEU A 39 -10.09 6.49 6.11
C LEU A 39 -11.23 7.44 5.69
N VAL A 40 -12.48 7.09 5.98
CA VAL A 40 -13.63 7.99 5.73
C VAL A 40 -13.55 9.23 6.62
N GLN A 41 -13.21 9.07 7.90
CA GLN A 41 -13.01 10.22 8.79
C GLN A 41 -11.86 11.12 8.32
N LEU A 42 -10.77 10.51 7.85
CA LEU A 42 -9.64 11.24 7.25
C LEU A 42 -10.07 12.02 6.00
N GLU A 43 -10.84 11.41 5.10
CA GLU A 43 -11.39 12.07 3.92
C GLU A 43 -12.23 13.29 4.30
N GLU A 44 -13.15 13.13 5.27
CA GLU A 44 -13.97 14.23 5.75
C GLU A 44 -13.12 15.37 6.33
N TRP A 45 -12.06 15.04 7.06
CA TRP A 45 -11.13 16.01 7.61
C TRP A 45 -10.33 16.74 6.53
N ILE A 46 -9.80 16.01 5.53
CA ILE A 46 -9.13 16.59 4.36
C ILE A 46 -10.05 17.61 3.69
N ARG A 47 -11.31 17.23 3.45
CA ARG A 47 -12.30 18.10 2.82
C ARG A 47 -12.62 19.33 3.68
N TYR A 48 -12.91 19.13 4.96
CA TYR A 48 -13.27 20.22 5.88
C TYR A 48 -12.14 21.25 6.03
N ARG A 49 -10.89 20.78 6.09
CA ARG A 49 -9.71 21.64 6.24
C ARG A 49 -9.15 22.16 4.91
N GLY A 50 -9.68 21.72 3.78
CA GLY A 50 -9.18 22.08 2.46
C GLY A 50 -7.76 21.55 2.17
N LEU A 51 -7.37 20.43 2.78
CA LEU A 51 -6.04 19.84 2.57
C LEU A 51 -5.93 19.26 1.17
N ARG A 52 -4.69 19.13 0.69
CA ARG A 52 -4.34 18.56 -0.61
C ARG A 52 -3.44 17.37 -0.35
N VAL A 53 -3.90 16.16 -0.66
CA VAL A 53 -3.18 14.93 -0.32
C VAL A 53 -2.86 14.15 -1.59
N VAL A 54 -1.60 13.74 -1.73
CA VAL A 54 -1.14 12.86 -2.81
C VAL A 54 -0.57 11.58 -2.20
N VAL A 55 -1.02 10.42 -2.68
CA VAL A 55 -0.55 9.10 -2.26
C VAL A 55 0.03 8.36 -3.46
N ILE A 56 1.36 8.22 -3.49
CA ILE A 56 2.06 7.57 -4.60
C ILE A 56 2.30 6.08 -4.27
N PHE A 57 1.81 5.19 -5.14
CA PHE A 57 2.00 3.76 -5.03
C PHE A 57 3.07 3.26 -6.00
N GLU A 58 4.28 3.03 -5.49
CA GLU A 58 5.40 2.47 -6.25
C GLU A 58 5.75 1.04 -5.82
N GLY A 59 6.41 0.31 -6.72
CA GLY A 59 6.82 -1.07 -6.47
C GLY A 59 6.87 -1.93 -7.72
N ARG A 60 7.48 -3.12 -7.58
CA ARG A 60 7.64 -4.09 -8.67
C ARG A 60 6.29 -4.57 -9.20
N ASP A 61 6.32 -5.09 -10.43
CA ASP A 61 5.19 -5.82 -11.00
C ASP A 61 4.75 -6.93 -10.04
N THR A 62 3.44 -7.15 -10.00
CA THR A 62 2.75 -8.13 -9.13
C THR A 62 2.89 -7.94 -7.62
N ALA A 63 3.47 -6.83 -7.14
CA ALA A 63 3.58 -6.51 -5.70
C ALA A 63 2.23 -6.22 -4.99
N GLY A 64 1.11 -6.19 -5.71
CA GLY A 64 -0.22 -6.02 -5.12
C GLY A 64 -0.72 -4.58 -4.99
N LYS A 65 -0.06 -3.59 -5.63
CA LYS A 65 -0.42 -2.16 -5.58
C LYS A 65 -1.90 -1.90 -5.86
N GLY A 66 -2.43 -2.46 -6.96
CA GLY A 66 -3.84 -2.30 -7.32
C GLY A 66 -4.82 -2.89 -6.30
N GLY A 67 -4.44 -3.98 -5.64
CA GLY A 67 -5.23 -4.57 -4.56
C GLY A 67 -5.30 -3.65 -3.34
N VAL A 68 -4.17 -3.06 -2.95
CA VAL A 68 -4.12 -2.09 -1.84
C VAL A 68 -4.95 -0.85 -2.15
N ILE A 69 -4.78 -0.25 -3.33
CA ILE A 69 -5.57 0.91 -3.78
C ILE A 69 -7.06 0.58 -3.70
N LYS A 70 -7.48 -0.55 -4.28
CA LYS A 70 -8.88 -0.99 -4.28
C LYS A 70 -9.45 -1.16 -2.87
N ARG A 71 -8.67 -1.66 -1.91
CA ARG A 71 -9.12 -1.82 -0.52
C ARG A 71 -9.20 -0.49 0.22
N MET A 72 -8.24 0.40 -0.02
CA MET A 72 -8.18 1.72 0.60
C MET A 72 -9.34 2.62 0.14
N THR A 73 -9.63 2.63 -1.17
CA THR A 73 -10.64 3.54 -1.75
C THR A 73 -12.06 2.97 -1.76
N ALA A 74 -12.27 1.73 -1.31
CA ALA A 74 -13.55 1.02 -1.44
C ALA A 74 -14.76 1.74 -0.82
N LEU A 75 -14.56 2.49 0.26
CA LEU A 75 -15.62 3.20 0.99
C LEU A 75 -15.52 4.72 0.88
N LEU A 76 -14.53 5.23 0.12
CA LEU A 76 -14.28 6.67 0.01
C LEU A 76 -15.15 7.30 -1.08
N ASN A 77 -15.45 8.59 -0.94
CA ASN A 77 -16.28 9.30 -1.92
C ASN A 77 -15.46 9.59 -3.19
N PRO A 78 -15.85 9.07 -4.36
CA PRO A 78 -15.10 9.25 -5.60
C PRO A 78 -15.10 10.70 -6.11
N ARG A 79 -15.90 11.60 -5.52
CA ARG A 79 -15.86 13.03 -5.83
C ARG A 79 -14.63 13.73 -5.25
N TYR A 80 -14.13 13.26 -4.11
CA TYR A 80 -13.02 13.89 -3.40
C TYR A 80 -11.75 13.04 -3.44
N VAL A 81 -11.89 11.74 -3.71
CA VAL A 81 -10.77 10.79 -3.85
C VAL A 81 -10.70 10.29 -5.29
N LYS A 82 -9.62 10.60 -5.99
CA LYS A 82 -9.40 10.18 -7.38
C LYS A 82 -8.25 9.20 -7.44
N VAL A 83 -8.38 8.15 -8.24
CA VAL A 83 -7.27 7.22 -8.53
C VAL A 83 -6.77 7.49 -9.94
N VAL A 84 -5.48 7.77 -10.07
CA VAL A 84 -4.86 8.07 -11.36
C VAL A 84 -3.91 6.95 -11.76
N ALA A 85 -4.18 6.35 -12.92
CA ALA A 85 -3.35 5.31 -13.52
C ALA A 85 -3.05 5.70 -14.98
N LEU A 86 -1.91 6.34 -15.21
CA LEU A 86 -1.51 6.79 -16.55
C LEU A 86 -0.95 5.63 -17.38
N ALA A 87 -1.38 5.57 -18.63
CA ALA A 87 -0.77 4.70 -19.63
C ALA A 87 0.62 5.22 -20.04
N ALA A 88 1.30 4.43 -20.89
CA ALA A 88 2.52 4.88 -21.55
C ALA A 88 2.32 6.25 -22.21
N PRO A 89 3.31 7.16 -22.14
CA PRO A 89 3.17 8.51 -22.68
C PRO A 89 3.03 8.47 -24.21
N THR A 90 2.12 9.29 -24.71
CA THR A 90 1.90 9.57 -26.15
C THR A 90 3.11 10.26 -26.77
N GLU A 91 3.17 10.30 -28.10
CA GLU A 91 4.26 10.99 -28.82
C GLU A 91 4.40 12.46 -28.42
N LYS A 92 3.28 13.15 -28.20
CA LYS A 92 3.26 14.54 -27.73
C LYS A 92 3.75 14.66 -26.27
N GLU A 93 3.29 13.79 -25.37
CA GLU A 93 3.74 13.83 -23.96
C GLU A 93 5.23 13.52 -23.82
N ARG A 94 5.82 12.73 -24.73
CA ARG A 94 7.26 12.44 -24.74
C ARG A 94 8.11 13.66 -25.08
N THR A 95 7.57 14.64 -25.80
CA THR A 95 8.28 15.90 -26.14
C THR A 95 7.95 17.04 -25.19
N GLN A 96 6.94 16.87 -24.34
CA GLN A 96 6.63 17.78 -23.24
C GLN A 96 7.63 17.61 -22.08
N TRP A 97 7.59 18.56 -21.15
CA TRP A 97 8.32 18.39 -19.90
C TRP A 97 7.74 17.20 -19.12
N TYR A 98 8.60 16.30 -18.64
CA TYR A 98 8.20 15.02 -18.05
C TYR A 98 7.10 15.13 -16.98
N PHE A 99 7.19 16.14 -16.11
CA PHE A 99 6.24 16.34 -15.02
C PHE A 99 4.89 16.96 -15.45
N GLN A 100 4.82 17.53 -16.66
CA GLN A 100 3.65 18.24 -17.15
C GLN A 100 2.39 17.36 -17.10
N ARG A 101 2.48 16.12 -17.57
CA ARG A 101 1.35 15.17 -17.56
C ARG A 101 0.90 14.77 -16.16
N TYR A 102 1.76 14.88 -15.15
CA TYR A 102 1.43 14.50 -13.76
C TYR A 102 0.83 15.68 -12.99
N VAL A 103 1.27 16.90 -13.28
CA VAL A 103 0.80 18.13 -12.62
C VAL A 103 -0.71 18.33 -12.84
N GLU A 104 -1.23 17.95 -14.00
CA GLU A 104 -2.67 18.00 -14.32
C GLU A 104 -3.55 17.16 -13.38
N HIS A 105 -2.94 16.19 -12.68
CA HIS A 105 -3.64 15.29 -11.76
C HIS A 105 -3.48 15.66 -10.28
N LEU A 106 -2.74 16.72 -9.95
CA LEU A 106 -2.55 17.10 -8.56
C LEU A 106 -3.86 17.55 -7.91
N PRO A 107 -4.06 17.26 -6.61
CA PRO A 107 -5.29 17.56 -5.90
C PRO A 107 -5.54 19.06 -5.78
N SER A 108 -6.81 19.44 -5.95
CA SER A 108 -7.33 20.72 -5.47
C SER A 108 -7.63 20.67 -3.96
N ALA A 109 -7.97 21.82 -3.37
CA ALA A 109 -8.30 21.88 -1.95
C ALA A 109 -9.44 20.91 -1.59
N GLY A 110 -9.20 20.09 -0.57
CA GLY A 110 -10.13 19.06 -0.11
C GLY A 110 -10.10 17.76 -0.90
N GLU A 111 -9.16 17.60 -1.85
CA GLU A 111 -9.02 16.39 -2.64
C GLU A 111 -7.83 15.52 -2.18
N MET A 112 -8.01 14.22 -2.36
CA MET A 112 -6.97 13.20 -2.24
C MET A 112 -6.80 12.48 -3.59
N VAL A 113 -5.55 12.31 -4.02
CA VAL A 113 -5.18 11.63 -5.27
C VAL A 113 -4.18 10.53 -5.02
#